data_AF-A0A800DIH6-F1
#
_entry.id   AF-A0A800DIH6-F1
#
_cell.length_a   1.000
_cell.length_b   1.000
_cell.length_c   1.000
_cell.angle_alpha   90.00
_cell.angle_beta   90.00
_cell.angle_gamma   90.00
#
_symmetry.space_group_name_H-M   'P 1'
#
loop_
_entity.id
_entity.type
_entity.pdbx_description
1 polymer ?
#
loop_
_entity_poly.entity_id
_entity_poly.type
_entity_poly.pdbx_seq_one_letter_code
_entity_poly.pdbx_strand_id
1 'polypeptide(L)'
;MFPTKRLFLIRHTLVYGWSFARAGDLAEIARNLSEELFYVLRAKSGLLTVTSRSKPAAVIFVIIQKERWGGELILIQTMEGCYTYSQLNRYIHIFGRKAGIKIIPQPGETVPGL
;
A
#
# COMPACT_ATOMS: atom_id res chain seq x y z
N MET A 1 35.91 0.05 9.39
CA MET A 1 35.10 -1.18 9.55
C MET A 1 33.65 -0.75 9.65
N PHE A 2 32.88 -0.80 8.56
CA PHE A 2 31.44 -0.55 8.63
C PHE A 2 30.78 -1.78 9.23
N PRO A 3 29.95 -1.67 10.29
CA PRO A 3 29.24 -2.84 10.77
C PRO A 3 28.30 -3.29 9.64
N THR A 4 28.43 -4.55 9.23
CA THR A 4 27.54 -5.25 8.30
C THR A 4 26.17 -5.41 8.97
N LYS A 5 25.45 -4.29 9.12
CA LYS A 5 24.06 -4.27 9.57
C LYS A 5 23.26 -4.99 8.48
N ARG A 6 22.58 -6.07 8.85
CA ARG A 6 21.78 -6.89 7.93
C ARG A 6 20.92 -5.99 7.03
N LEU A 7 21.28 -5.92 5.75
CA LEU A 7 20.68 -5.06 4.72
C LEU A 7 19.35 -5.65 4.18
N PHE A 8 18.48 -6.13 5.07
CA PHE A 8 17.16 -6.61 4.65
C PHE A 8 16.12 -5.59 5.08
N LEU A 9 15.88 -4.60 4.22
CA LEU A 9 15.04 -3.44 4.51
C LEU A 9 13.53 -3.75 4.51
N ILE A 10 13.12 -4.91 4.01
CA ILE A 10 11.71 -5.26 3.75
C ILE A 10 11.32 -6.49 4.57
N ARG A 11 10.22 -6.40 5.33
CA ARG A 11 9.66 -7.50 6.13
C ARG A 11 8.58 -8.27 5.38
N HIS A 12 7.64 -7.54 4.77
CA HIS A 12 6.52 -8.11 4.06
C HIS A 12 6.24 -7.31 2.79
N THR A 13 5.87 -8.02 1.73
CA THR A 13 5.31 -7.44 0.52
C THR A 13 4.00 -8.16 0.22
N LEU A 14 2.94 -7.40 -0.01
CA LEU A 14 1.62 -7.93 -0.35
C LEU A 14 1.10 -7.19 -1.57
N VAL A 15 0.46 -7.92 -2.48
CA VAL A 15 -0.13 -7.36 -3.69
C VAL A 15 -1.64 -7.60 -3.67
N TYR A 16 -2.40 -6.56 -3.95
CA TYR A 16 -3.85 -6.61 -4.01
C TYR A 16 -4.32 -6.05 -5.33
N GLY A 17 -5.45 -6.59 -5.82
CA GLY A 17 -6.27 -5.85 -6.78
C GLY A 17 -6.99 -4.72 -6.05
N TRP A 18 -7.34 -3.67 -6.80
CA TRP A 18 -8.29 -2.68 -6.31
C TRP A 18 -9.17 -2.16 -7.45
N SER A 19 -10.36 -1.67 -7.09
CA SER A 19 -11.25 -0.95 -7.99
C SER A 19 -11.67 0.38 -7.37
N PHE A 20 -12.04 1.34 -8.22
CA PHE A 20 -12.69 2.56 -7.76
C PHE A 20 -13.97 2.24 -6.96
N ALA A 21 -14.28 3.11 -6.01
CA ALA A 21 -15.48 3.04 -5.20
C ALA A 21 -16.04 4.46 -5.00
N ARG A 22 -15.79 5.10 -3.86
CA ARG A 22 -16.18 6.51 -3.65
C ARG A 22 -15.29 7.49 -4.42
N ALA A 23 -14.03 7.12 -4.68
CA ALA A 23 -13.15 7.88 -5.54
C ALA A 23 -13.41 7.51 -7.00
N GLY A 24 -13.52 8.50 -7.88
CA GLY A 24 -13.72 8.33 -9.32
C GLY A 24 -12.43 8.29 -10.14
N ASP A 25 -11.32 8.79 -9.59
CA ASP A 25 -10.02 8.82 -10.23
C ASP A 25 -8.84 8.83 -9.23
N LEU A 26 -7.60 8.76 -9.74
CA LEU A 26 -6.39 8.80 -8.91
C LEU A 26 -6.15 10.15 -8.21
N ALA A 27 -6.65 11.26 -8.74
CA ALA A 27 -6.53 12.55 -8.07
C ALA A 27 -7.40 12.59 -6.80
N GLU A 28 -8.60 12.02 -6.87
CA GLU A 28 -9.47 11.86 -5.71
C GLU A 28 -8.89 10.91 -4.67
N ILE A 29 -8.28 9.80 -5.10
CA ILE A 29 -7.54 8.90 -4.18
C ILE A 29 -6.44 9.69 -3.44
N ALA A 30 -5.65 10.47 -4.17
CA ALA A 30 -4.57 11.26 -3.58
C ALA A 30 -5.09 12.31 -2.59
N ARG A 31 -6.21 12.98 -2.92
CA ARG A 31 -6.87 13.95 -2.03
C ARG A 31 -7.37 13.28 -0.76
N ASN A 32 -8.17 12.21 -0.89
CA ASN A 32 -8.72 11.46 0.24
C ASN A 32 -7.63 10.98 1.20
N LEU A 33 -6.51 10.46 0.67
CA LEU A 33 -5.38 9.99 1.49
C LEU A 33 -4.63 11.14 2.16
N SER A 34 -4.49 12.29 1.48
CA SER A 34 -3.82 13.46 2.03
C SER A 34 -4.58 14.08 3.21
N GLU A 35 -5.90 13.95 3.24
CA GLU A 35 -6.78 14.33 4.36
C GLU A 35 -6.67 13.34 5.54
N GLU A 36 -6.33 12.08 5.27
CA GLU A 36 -6.28 10.97 6.23
C GLU A 36 -4.89 10.72 6.85
N LEU A 37 -4.05 11.77 6.95
CA LEU A 37 -2.68 11.74 7.48
C LEU A 37 -1.69 10.88 6.66
N PHE A 38 -1.88 10.77 5.35
CA PHE A 38 -0.88 10.19 4.46
C PHE A 38 -0.10 11.28 3.69
N TYR A 39 1.16 10.97 3.40
CA TYR A 39 1.95 11.67 2.41
C TYR A 39 1.79 10.94 1.08
N VAL A 40 1.37 11.65 0.03
CA VAL A 40 1.13 11.08 -1.30
C VAL A 40 2.06 11.75 -2.29
N LEU A 41 2.85 10.96 -2.98
CA LEU A 41 3.70 11.37 -4.09
C LEU A 41 3.12 10.83 -5.39
N ARG A 42 2.83 11.73 -6.34
CA ARG A 42 2.48 11.34 -7.71
C ARG A 42 3.75 11.20 -8.52
N ALA A 43 4.17 9.96 -8.78
CA ALA A 43 5.40 9.71 -9.52
C ALA A 43 5.22 9.89 -11.05
N LYS A 44 4.06 9.47 -11.57
CA LYS A 44 3.66 9.65 -12.97
C LYS A 44 2.14 9.51 -13.12
N SER A 45 1.63 9.71 -14.34
CA SER A 45 0.23 9.36 -14.64
C SER A 45 -0.01 7.87 -14.33
N GLY A 46 -1.08 7.56 -13.60
CA GLY A 46 -1.40 6.19 -13.22
C GLY A 46 -0.70 5.66 -11.97
N LEU A 47 0.20 6.42 -11.32
CA LEU A 47 0.99 5.90 -10.18
C LEU A 47 1.04 6.87 -9.00
N LEU A 48 0.68 6.37 -7.81
CA LEU A 48 0.86 7.05 -6.53
C LEU A 48 1.74 6.21 -5.61
N THR A 49 2.69 6.86 -4.95
CA THR A 49 3.42 6.30 -3.82
C THR A 49 2.94 6.99 -2.55
N VAL A 50 2.59 6.20 -1.53
CA VAL A 50 1.92 6.70 -0.34
C VAL A 50 2.63 6.15 0.90
N THR A 51 2.79 6.98 1.92
CA THR A 51 3.22 6.54 3.25
C THR A 51 2.46 7.28 4.33
N SER A 52 2.38 6.70 5.53
CA SER A 52 1.76 7.35 6.69
C SER A 52 2.62 8.51 7.18
N ARG A 53 2.02 9.66 7.51
CA ARG A 53 2.77 10.78 8.12
C ARG A 53 3.23 10.47 9.54
N SER A 54 2.54 9.59 10.27
CA SER A 54 2.89 9.25 11.65
C SER A 54 4.08 8.30 11.74
N LYS A 55 4.24 7.39 10.77
CA LYS A 55 5.38 6.46 10.66
C LYS A 55 5.79 6.27 9.20
N PRO A 56 6.45 7.26 8.57
CA PRO A 56 6.72 7.26 7.12
C PRO A 56 7.56 6.10 6.62
N ALA A 57 8.41 5.54 7.49
CA ALA A 57 9.25 4.41 7.13
C ALA A 57 8.56 3.06 7.34
N ALA A 58 7.46 2.97 8.10
CA ALA A 58 6.91 1.67 8.52
C ALA A 58 6.26 0.88 7.37
N VAL A 59 5.45 1.56 6.56
CA VAL A 59 4.72 0.95 5.43
C VAL A 59 4.66 1.93 4.26
N ILE A 60 5.02 1.43 3.08
CA ILE A 60 4.92 2.13 1.81
C ILE A 60 3.81 1.45 1.01
N PHE A 61 2.92 2.24 0.41
CA PHE A 61 1.91 1.76 -0.52
C PHE A 61 2.22 2.30 -1.92
N VAL A 62 2.09 1.47 -2.93
CA VAL A 62 2.19 1.87 -4.33
C VAL A 62 0.88 1.52 -5.01
N ILE A 63 0.13 2.55 -5.41
CA ILE A 63 -1.13 2.41 -6.13
C ILE A 63 -0.84 2.61 -7.61
N ILE A 64 -1.11 1.59 -8.42
CA ILE A 64 -0.93 1.59 -9.86
C ILE A 64 -2.30 1.39 -10.49
N GLN A 65 -2.77 2.37 -11.26
CA GLN A 65 -3.94 2.20 -12.12
C GLN A 65 -3.49 1.54 -13.42
N LYS A 66 -3.85 0.28 -13.61
CA LYS A 66 -3.57 -0.49 -14.85
C LYS A 66 -4.73 -0.40 -15.84
N GLU A 67 -5.94 -0.19 -15.35
CA GLU A 67 -7.18 -0.22 -16.14
C GLU A 67 -8.05 1.00 -15.83
N ARG A 68 -9.11 1.20 -16.62
CA ARG A 68 -10.07 2.29 -16.41
C ARG A 68 -10.74 2.23 -15.03
N TRP A 69 -10.94 1.03 -14.50
CA TRP A 69 -11.75 0.80 -13.29
C TRP A 69 -10.93 0.49 -12.03
N GLY A 70 -9.61 0.34 -12.16
CA GLY A 70 -8.79 -0.15 -11.07
C GLY A 70 -7.36 -0.49 -11.45
N GLY A 71 -6.74 -1.34 -10.63
CA GLY A 71 -5.39 -1.83 -10.87
C GLY A 71 -4.82 -2.56 -9.68
N GLU A 72 -3.55 -2.31 -9.39
CA GLU A 72 -2.79 -2.99 -8.33
C GLU A 72 -2.41 -2.05 -7.21
N LEU A 73 -2.42 -2.60 -5.99
CA LEU A 73 -1.94 -1.97 -4.79
C LEU A 73 -0.85 -2.87 -4.21
N ILE A 74 0.36 -2.35 -4.15
CA ILE A 74 1.50 -3.02 -3.53
C ILE A 74 1.70 -2.39 -2.15
N LEU A 75 1.69 -3.23 -1.12
CA LEU A 75 2.07 -2.84 0.24
C LEU A 75 3.46 -3.39 0.53
N ILE A 76 4.36 -2.53 0.99
CA ILE A 76 5.71 -2.88 1.41
C ILE A 76 5.87 -2.46 2.87
N GLN A 77 6.00 -3.41 3.78
CA GLN A 77 6.40 -3.14 5.15
C GLN A 77 7.91 -3.21 5.26
N THR A 78 8.52 -2.17 5.83
CA THR A 78 9.97 -2.16 6.09
C THR A 78 10.29 -2.76 7.46
N MET A 79 11.58 -2.77 7.83
CA MET A 79 11.99 -3.17 9.18
C MET A 79 11.50 -2.25 10.29
N GLU A 80 11.19 -0.99 9.98
CA GLU A 80 10.61 -0.03 10.94
C GLU A 80 9.12 -0.32 11.24
N GLY A 81 8.48 -1.17 10.44
CA GLY A 81 7.13 -1.65 10.68
C GLY A 81 7.10 -2.86 11.62
N CYS A 82 6.14 -2.86 12.55
CA CYS A 82 5.93 -3.95 13.51
C CYS A 82 4.66 -4.79 13.23
N TYR A 83 4.03 -4.63 12.07
CA TYR A 83 2.80 -5.34 11.74
C TYR A 83 3.08 -6.80 11.34
N THR A 84 2.17 -7.68 11.72
CA THR A 84 2.13 -9.07 11.23
C THR A 84 1.42 -9.15 9.88
N TYR A 85 1.63 -10.23 9.13
CA TYR A 85 0.93 -10.50 7.88
C TYR A 85 -0.62 -10.40 8.01
N SER A 86 -1.18 -10.96 9.10
CA SER A 86 -2.63 -10.89 9.36
C SER A 86 -3.12 -9.47 9.67
N GLN A 87 -2.32 -8.68 10.40
CA GLN A 87 -2.62 -7.28 10.66
C GLN A 87 -2.61 -6.46 9.37
N LEU A 88 -1.62 -6.67 8.49
CA LEU A 88 -1.54 -6.01 7.19
C LEU A 88 -2.79 -6.30 6.34
N ASN A 89 -3.18 -7.57 6.22
CA ASN A 89 -4.40 -7.98 5.51
C ASN A 89 -5.66 -7.37 6.12
N ARG A 90 -5.73 -7.17 7.44
CA ARG A 90 -6.87 -6.48 8.06
C ARG A 90 -6.85 -4.98 7.76
N TYR A 91 -5.69 -4.34 7.89
CA TYR A 91 -5.55 -2.89 7.80
C TYR A 91 -5.62 -2.38 6.37
N ILE A 92 -5.30 -3.20 5.36
CA ILE A 92 -5.42 -2.81 3.96
C ILE A 92 -6.85 -2.42 3.59
N HIS A 93 -7.87 -3.05 4.18
CA HIS A 93 -9.26 -2.68 3.94
C HIS A 93 -9.63 -1.33 4.56
N ILE A 94 -9.02 -0.97 5.70
CA ILE A 94 -9.17 0.35 6.31
C ILE A 94 -8.52 1.40 5.40
N PHE A 95 -7.30 1.12 4.93
CA PHE A 95 -6.60 1.95 3.96
C PHE A 95 -7.45 2.14 2.69
N GLY A 96 -8.01 1.07 2.12
CA GLY A 96 -8.87 1.13 0.95
C GLY A 96 -10.09 2.04 1.14
N ARG A 97 -10.79 1.90 2.28
CA ARG A 97 -11.91 2.80 2.62
C ARG A 97 -11.47 4.27 2.70
N LYS A 98 -10.33 4.55 3.33
CA LYS A 98 -9.74 5.90 3.42
C LYS A 98 -9.29 6.42 2.04
N ALA A 99 -8.73 5.58 1.18
CA ALA A 99 -8.39 5.95 -0.19
C ALA A 99 -9.64 6.16 -1.06
N GLY A 100 -10.75 5.53 -0.69
CA GLY A 100 -11.98 5.51 -1.45
C GLY A 100 -12.02 4.47 -2.56
N ILE A 101 -11.31 3.36 -2.36
CA ILE A 101 -11.23 2.21 -3.26
C ILE A 101 -11.70 0.94 -2.55
N LYS A 102 -12.10 -0.06 -3.33
CA LYS A 102 -12.35 -1.41 -2.82
C LYS A 102 -11.10 -2.26 -3.03
N ILE A 103 -10.64 -2.94 -1.98
CA ILE A 103 -9.55 -3.91 -2.08
C ILE A 103 -10.13 -5.26 -2.53
N ILE A 104 -9.49 -5.84 -3.54
CA ILE A 104 -9.83 -7.14 -4.12
C ILE A 104 -8.66 -8.08 -3.78
N PRO A 105 -8.88 -9.14 -2.97
CA PRO A 105 -7.87 -10.15 -2.73
C PRO A 105 -7.43 -10.77 -4.06
N GLN A 106 -6.13 -10.93 -4.27
CA GLN A 106 -5.64 -11.73 -5.39
C GLN A 106 -5.93 -13.21 -5.10
N PRO A 107 -6.60 -13.96 -6.00
CA PRO A 107 -6.76 -15.39 -5.83
C PRO A 107 -5.40 -16.09 -6.03
N GLY A 108 -4.82 -16.67 -4.98
CA GLY A 108 -3.72 -17.64 -5.16
C GLY A 108 -2.57 -17.67 -4.15
N GLU A 109 -2.41 -16.73 -3.22
CA GLU A 109 -1.28 -16.82 -2.26
C GLU A 109 -1.67 -17.62 -1.01
N THR A 110 -1.88 -18.93 -1.18
CA THR A 110 -1.30 -19.84 -0.18
C THR A 110 0.19 -19.76 -0.43
N VAL A 111 0.97 -19.21 0.50
CA VAL A 111 2.41 -19.46 0.52
C VAL A 111 2.56 -20.80 1.25
N PRO A 112 2.79 -21.93 0.57
CA PRO A 112 3.03 -23.18 1.25
C PRO A 112 4.43 -23.09 1.87
N GLY A 113 4.52 -23.12 3.20
CA GLY A 113 5.79 -23.38 3.89
C GLY A 113 6.64 -22.17 4.29
N LEU A 114 6.04 -21.09 4.81
CA LEU A 114 6.74 -20.21 5.77
C LEU A 114 6.06 -20.27 7.14
#